data_AF-A0A8I2YD71-F1
#
_entry.id   AF-A0A8I2YD71-F1
#
_cell.length_a   1.000
_cell.length_b   1.000
_cell.length_c   1.000
_cell.angle_alpha   90.00
_cell.angle_beta   90.00
_cell.angle_gamma   90.00
#
_symmetry.space_group_name_H-M   'P 1'
#
loop_
_entity.id
_entity.type
_entity.pdbx_description
1 polymer ?
#
loop_
_entity_poly.entity_id
_entity_poly.type
_entity_poly.pdbx_seq_one_letter_code
_entity_poly.pdbx_strand_id
1 'polypeptide(L)'
;MAWTVQIGGKVDSTELRRPEYLQAQLREDEQPEIRIHRRLVLEPIGIPLQTFGSIQELLSILIDIVDVHESLVNQCDILHRDLSIQNTMCYNFDYESSTWPTLSENTDICTCLAERGEVLKKCKYHQGFLIDFNYAKFMDETPTISEGERMGTIPFMALDILHVFGSETGANVTHPPKHDLESIIYILLWICVLYSGPNSNPLAAHTMCLKPWAECKSLPQVEALWSTKTGELMTHVPLQHFSSYFGGLRPFTQRLYAAILNNHQGAITLTHDSLREILLDAFFQVEELSAVPAKHKGELLASTVKQAYC
;
A
#
# COMPACT_ATOMS: atom_id res chain seq x y z
N MET A 1 12.89 -8.71 17.61
CA MET A 1 14.33 -8.99 17.91
C MET A 1 15.17 -8.74 16.67
N ALA A 2 16.39 -8.21 16.79
CA ALA A 2 17.30 -8.01 15.65
C ALA A 2 18.73 -8.42 16.02
N TRP A 3 19.46 -9.01 15.07
CA TRP A 3 20.88 -9.37 15.26
C TRP A 3 21.66 -9.36 13.94
N THR A 4 22.97 -9.18 14.06
CA THR A 4 23.92 -9.33 12.95
C THR A 4 24.24 -10.80 12.73
N VAL A 5 24.12 -11.26 11.48
CA VAL A 5 24.42 -12.65 11.12
C VAL A 5 25.93 -12.86 11.12
N GLN A 6 26.36 -14.01 11.64
CA GLN A 6 27.75 -14.44 11.61
C GLN A 6 27.88 -15.81 10.93
N ILE A 7 28.92 -15.97 10.11
CA ILE A 7 29.29 -17.24 9.46
C ILE A 7 30.74 -17.56 9.87
N GLY A 8 30.94 -18.70 10.53
CA GLY A 8 32.29 -19.08 11.02
C GLY A 8 32.89 -18.09 12.03
N GLY A 9 32.05 -17.40 12.81
CA GLY A 9 32.49 -16.41 13.81
C GLY A 9 32.84 -15.02 13.25
N LYS A 10 32.65 -14.79 11.94
CA LYS A 10 32.83 -13.47 11.30
C LYS A 10 31.48 -12.88 10.92
N VAL A 11 31.38 -11.55 10.94
CA VAL A 11 30.19 -10.82 10.46
C VAL A 11 29.97 -11.14 8.99
N ASP A 12 28.75 -11.59 8.65
CA ASP A 12 28.34 -11.82 7.28
C ASP A 12 28.12 -10.48 6.58
N SER A 13 29.03 -10.10 5.70
CA SER A 13 29.00 -8.85 4.94
C SER A 13 29.26 -9.08 3.45
N THR A 14 28.88 -8.12 2.61
CA THR A 14 29.23 -8.16 1.18
C THR A 14 30.73 -8.13 0.95
N GLU A 15 31.49 -7.50 1.84
CA GLU A 15 32.96 -7.52 1.84
C GLU A 15 33.51 -8.93 2.07
N LEU A 16 33.01 -9.63 3.10
CA LEU A 16 33.42 -11.01 3.40
C LEU A 16 33.15 -11.97 2.24
N ARG A 17 32.07 -11.73 1.48
CA ARG A 17 31.67 -12.55 0.33
C ARG A 17 32.24 -12.09 -1.00
N ARG A 18 32.93 -10.94 -1.06
CA ARG A 18 33.44 -10.36 -2.30
C ARG A 18 34.66 -11.18 -2.79
N PRO A 19 34.65 -11.67 -4.04
CA PRO A 19 35.81 -12.36 -4.59
C PRO A 19 37.06 -11.46 -4.64
N GLU A 20 38.23 -12.02 -4.35
CA GLU A 20 39.50 -11.27 -4.31
C GLU A 20 39.84 -10.57 -5.64
N TYR A 21 39.49 -11.17 -6.79
CA TYR A 21 39.75 -10.56 -8.10
C TYR A 21 38.95 -9.27 -8.34
N LEU A 22 37.80 -9.11 -7.70
CA LEU A 22 37.02 -7.87 -7.75
C LEU A 22 37.67 -6.80 -6.87
N GLN A 23 38.26 -7.15 -5.73
CA GLN A 23 38.95 -6.20 -4.86
C GLN A 23 40.22 -5.62 -5.52
N ALA A 24 40.96 -6.44 -6.27
CA ALA A 24 42.20 -6.04 -6.93
C ALA A 24 42.02 -5.10 -8.14
N GLN A 25 40.79 -4.96 -8.65
CA GLN A 25 40.48 -4.19 -9.86
C GLN A 25 39.79 -2.85 -9.60
N LEU A 26 39.42 -2.57 -8.34
CA LEU A 26 38.68 -1.37 -7.98
C LEU A 26 39.64 -0.22 -7.66
N ARG A 27 39.39 0.93 -8.27
CA ARG A 27 40.07 2.18 -7.90
C ARG A 27 39.59 2.66 -6.52
N GLU A 28 40.36 3.51 -5.85
CA GLU A 28 39.99 4.02 -4.51
C GLU A 28 38.63 4.75 -4.49
N ASP A 29 38.25 5.38 -5.60
CA ASP A 29 36.97 6.06 -5.82
C ASP A 29 35.81 5.11 -6.20
N GLU A 30 36.09 3.84 -6.48
CA GLU A 30 35.10 2.83 -6.87
C GLU A 30 34.81 1.81 -5.78
N GLN A 31 35.22 2.06 -4.54
CA GLN A 31 35.02 1.11 -3.45
C GLN A 31 33.52 0.82 -3.25
N PRO A 32 33.07 -0.42 -3.52
CA PRO A 32 31.67 -0.77 -3.45
C PRO A 32 31.19 -0.80 -2.00
N GLU A 33 29.98 -0.28 -1.80
CA GLU A 33 29.28 -0.26 -0.52
C GLU A 33 29.38 -1.62 0.21
N ILE A 34 29.70 -1.55 1.51
CA ILE A 34 29.75 -2.73 2.38
C ILE A 34 28.39 -2.84 3.09
N ARG A 35 27.65 -3.90 2.76
CA ARG A 35 26.35 -4.21 3.39
C ARG A 35 26.53 -5.34 4.39
N ILE A 36 25.94 -5.17 5.57
CA ILE A 36 25.97 -6.15 6.65
C ILE A 36 24.64 -6.91 6.69
N HIS A 37 24.70 -8.24 6.74
CA HIS A 37 23.50 -9.06 6.85
C HIS A 37 22.94 -8.99 8.28
N ARG A 38 21.74 -8.41 8.40
CA ARG A 38 20.95 -8.39 9.64
C ARG A 38 19.72 -9.28 9.50
N ARG A 39 19.33 -9.93 10.59
CA ARG A 39 18.05 -10.63 10.71
C ARG A 39 17.15 -9.89 11.67
N LEU A 40 15.92 -9.64 11.22
CA LEU A 40 14.85 -9.09 12.04
C LEU A 40 13.78 -10.16 12.22
N VAL A 41 13.34 -10.36 13.46
CA VAL A 41 12.17 -11.15 13.81
C VAL A 41 11.15 -10.20 14.39
N LEU A 42 10.01 -10.10 13.70
CA LEU A 42 8.94 -9.16 13.97
C LEU A 42 7.68 -9.95 14.37
N GLU A 43 6.89 -9.36 15.26
CA GLU A 43 5.54 -9.79 15.64
C GLU A 43 4.65 -8.54 15.51
N PRO A 44 3.40 -8.65 15.03
CA PRO A 44 2.63 -9.85 14.73
C PRO A 44 3.08 -10.62 13.48
N ILE A 45 2.72 -11.90 13.40
CA ILE A 45 2.86 -12.69 12.16
C ILE A 45 1.74 -12.26 11.22
N GLY A 46 2.11 -11.51 10.18
CA GLY A 46 1.17 -11.11 9.14
C GLY A 46 0.98 -12.15 8.06
N ILE A 47 -0.15 -12.03 7.38
CA ILE A 47 -0.47 -12.67 6.11
C ILE A 47 -0.62 -11.59 5.03
N PRO A 48 -0.39 -11.93 3.75
CA PRO A 48 -0.43 -10.95 2.67
C PRO A 48 -1.83 -10.31 2.52
N LEU A 49 -1.92 -9.01 2.19
CA LEU A 49 -3.19 -8.29 2.00
C LEU A 49 -4.20 -9.02 1.10
N GLN A 50 -3.72 -9.74 0.09
CA GLN A 50 -4.51 -10.51 -0.87
C GLN A 50 -5.44 -11.55 -0.24
N THR A 51 -5.19 -11.94 1.01
CA THR A 51 -6.01 -12.92 1.74
C THR A 51 -7.24 -12.31 2.41
N PHE A 52 -7.58 -11.05 2.11
CA PHE A 52 -8.82 -10.43 2.59
C PHE A 52 -10.04 -11.32 2.29
N GLY A 53 -10.96 -11.37 3.24
CA GLY A 53 -12.17 -12.18 3.24
C GLY A 53 -13.42 -11.46 2.75
N SER A 54 -13.45 -10.12 2.80
CA SER A 54 -14.55 -9.29 2.30
C SER A 54 -14.10 -7.91 1.82
N ILE A 55 -14.98 -7.15 1.15
CA ILE A 55 -14.74 -5.74 0.81
C ILE A 55 -14.54 -4.90 2.08
N GLN A 56 -15.36 -5.11 3.10
CA GLN A 56 -15.27 -4.38 4.36
C GLN A 56 -13.96 -4.68 5.08
N GLU A 57 -13.48 -5.93 5.04
CA GLU A 57 -12.16 -6.27 5.57
C GLU A 57 -11.03 -5.60 4.79
N LEU A 58 -11.08 -5.64 3.45
CA LEU A 58 -10.11 -4.94 2.61
C LEU A 58 -10.06 -3.44 2.92
N LEU A 59 -11.23 -2.79 2.99
CA LEU A 59 -11.33 -1.36 3.31
C LEU A 59 -10.84 -1.07 4.73
N SER A 60 -11.18 -1.90 5.71
CA SER A 60 -10.67 -1.77 7.08
C SER A 60 -9.16 -1.82 7.12
N ILE A 61 -8.55 -2.81 6.46
CA ILE A 61 -7.09 -2.95 6.41
C ILE A 61 -6.48 -1.70 5.79
N LEU A 62 -7.01 -1.20 4.68
CA LEU A 62 -6.50 0.02 4.04
C LEU A 62 -6.65 1.27 4.93
N ILE A 63 -7.74 1.39 5.70
CA ILE A 63 -7.89 2.49 6.66
C ILE A 63 -6.84 2.35 7.77
N ASP A 64 -6.61 1.15 8.30
CA ASP A 64 -5.53 0.92 9.27
C ASP A 64 -4.16 1.30 8.68
N ILE A 65 -3.91 1.04 7.39
CA ILE A 65 -2.68 1.51 6.72
C ILE A 65 -2.59 3.04 6.67
N VAL A 66 -3.70 3.74 6.44
CA VAL A 66 -3.72 5.21 6.51
C VAL A 66 -3.39 5.68 7.92
N ASP A 67 -3.96 5.05 8.95
CA ASP A 67 -3.73 5.39 10.36
C ASP A 67 -2.28 5.09 10.80
N VAL A 68 -1.71 3.96 10.35
CA VAL A 68 -0.29 3.61 10.56
C VAL A 68 0.61 4.63 9.87
N HIS A 69 0.33 4.95 8.60
CA HIS A 69 1.11 5.93 7.86
C HIS A 69 1.01 7.34 8.47
N GLU A 70 -0.15 7.75 8.98
CA GLU A 70 -0.31 9.00 9.73
C GLU A 70 0.55 9.02 10.99
N SER A 71 0.59 7.90 11.72
CA SER A 71 1.42 7.78 12.91
C SER A 71 2.91 7.84 12.57
N LEU A 72 3.35 7.19 11.48
CA LEU A 72 4.73 7.27 10.99
C LEU A 72 5.13 8.72 10.68
N VAL A 73 4.27 9.46 9.97
CA VAL A 73 4.53 10.85 9.59
C VAL A 73 4.50 11.77 10.81
N ASN A 74 3.45 11.72 11.62
CA ASN A 74 3.21 12.72 12.67
C ASN A 74 3.97 12.44 13.98
N GLN A 75 4.30 11.18 14.27
CA GLN A 75 4.92 10.78 15.53
C GLN A 75 6.37 10.33 15.36
N CYS A 76 6.75 9.86 14.17
CA CYS A 76 8.09 9.34 13.91
C CYS A 76 8.89 10.16 12.89
N ASP A 77 8.26 11.11 12.22
CA ASP A 77 8.85 11.86 11.10
C ASP A 77 9.36 10.95 9.97
N ILE A 78 8.70 9.80 9.73
CA ILE A 78 9.13 8.78 8.76
C ILE A 78 8.17 8.72 7.57
N LEU A 79 8.74 8.63 6.37
CA LEU A 79 8.07 8.26 5.13
C LEU A 79 8.43 6.82 4.76
N HIS A 80 7.49 6.06 4.23
CA HIS A 80 7.70 4.66 3.85
C HIS A 80 8.37 4.55 2.47
N ARG A 81 7.90 5.32 1.48
CA ARG A 81 8.43 5.46 0.11
C ARG A 81 8.38 4.24 -0.80
N ASP A 82 8.02 3.07 -0.28
CA ASP A 82 7.76 1.85 -1.04
C ASP A 82 6.45 1.15 -0.64
N LEU A 83 5.37 1.92 -0.51
CA LEU A 83 4.04 1.33 -0.29
C LEU A 83 3.59 0.54 -1.52
N SER A 84 3.32 -0.74 -1.31
CA SER A 84 2.90 -1.67 -2.34
C SER A 84 2.05 -2.79 -1.76
N ILE A 85 1.37 -3.55 -2.62
CA ILE A 85 0.59 -4.72 -2.16
C ILE A 85 1.45 -5.77 -1.43
N GLN A 86 2.76 -5.79 -1.65
CA GLN A 86 3.69 -6.74 -1.00
C GLN A 86 4.12 -6.26 0.39
N ASN A 87 4.10 -4.94 0.61
CA ASN A 87 4.52 -4.30 1.85
C ASN A 87 3.35 -3.97 2.77
N THR A 88 2.12 -4.28 2.33
CA THR A 88 0.91 -4.23 3.14
C THR A 88 0.51 -5.63 3.58
N MET A 89 0.43 -5.83 4.89
CA MET A 89 0.02 -7.11 5.49
C MET A 89 -1.20 -6.92 6.37
N CYS A 90 -1.88 -8.02 6.65
CA CYS A 90 -2.90 -8.08 7.67
C CYS A 90 -2.57 -9.14 8.71
N TYR A 91 -3.08 -9.01 9.94
CA TYR A 91 -2.87 -9.99 11.00
C TYR A 91 -4.14 -10.20 11.81
N ASN A 92 -4.27 -11.40 12.37
CA ASN A 92 -5.42 -11.74 13.18
C ASN A 92 -5.29 -11.02 14.52
N PHE A 93 -6.22 -10.12 14.79
CA PHE A 93 -6.21 -9.30 15.99
C PHE A 93 -7.08 -9.92 17.08
N ASP A 94 -6.52 -10.04 18.29
CA ASP A 94 -7.29 -10.51 19.44
C ASP A 94 -8.10 -9.36 20.07
N TYR A 95 -9.33 -9.20 19.56
CA TYR A 95 -10.26 -8.15 19.99
C TYR A 95 -10.68 -8.23 21.47
N GLU A 96 -10.52 -9.37 22.14
CA GLU A 96 -10.86 -9.52 23.56
C GLU A 96 -9.84 -8.80 24.47
N SER A 97 -8.67 -8.45 23.93
CA SER A 97 -7.54 -7.91 24.69
C SER A 97 -7.32 -6.39 24.55
N SER A 98 -8.08 -5.69 23.69
CA SER A 98 -7.71 -4.34 23.24
C SER A 98 -8.81 -3.28 23.36
N THR A 99 -8.38 -2.07 23.72
CA THR A 99 -9.12 -0.82 23.57
C THR A 99 -8.56 -0.04 22.38
N TRP A 100 -9.39 0.23 21.37
CA TRP A 100 -9.02 1.12 20.26
C TRP A 100 -8.75 2.55 20.77
N PRO A 101 -7.66 3.21 20.36
CA PRO A 101 -7.42 4.60 20.71
C PRO A 101 -8.39 5.52 19.96
N THR A 102 -8.92 6.52 20.67
CA THR A 102 -9.72 7.60 20.08
C THR A 102 -8.79 8.59 19.37
N LEU A 103 -8.87 8.71 18.05
CA LEU A 103 -8.20 9.77 17.28
C LEU A 103 -8.96 11.11 17.40
N SER A 104 -8.28 12.21 17.04
CA SER A 104 -8.61 13.60 17.39
C SER A 104 -9.73 14.28 16.59
N GLU A 105 -10.08 15.49 17.05
CA GLU A 105 -11.25 16.38 16.87
C GLU A 105 -11.86 16.58 15.46
N ASN A 106 -12.42 15.54 14.86
CA ASN A 106 -13.57 15.69 13.96
C ASN A 106 -14.71 14.80 14.47
N THR A 107 -15.77 15.43 15.00
CA THR A 107 -16.89 14.72 15.64
C THR A 107 -17.49 13.62 14.75
N ASP A 108 -17.58 13.85 13.44
CA ASP A 108 -18.17 12.88 12.51
C ASP A 108 -17.19 11.73 12.21
N ILE A 109 -15.92 12.03 11.95
CA ILE A 109 -14.89 10.98 11.72
C ILE A 109 -14.72 10.12 12.97
N CYS A 110 -14.63 10.72 14.16
CA CYS A 110 -14.51 9.97 15.42
C CYS A 110 -15.69 9.02 15.64
N THR A 111 -16.89 9.45 15.29
CA THR A 111 -18.10 8.61 15.36
C THR A 111 -18.00 7.45 14.37
N CYS A 112 -17.64 7.71 13.11
CA CYS A 112 -17.42 6.67 12.11
C CYS A 112 -16.32 5.67 12.52
N LEU A 113 -15.23 6.14 13.14
CA LEU A 113 -14.16 5.27 13.64
C LEU A 113 -14.65 4.37 14.78
N ALA A 114 -15.46 4.91 15.70
CA ALA A 114 -16.06 4.13 16.77
C ALA A 114 -17.03 3.08 16.23
N GLU A 115 -17.92 3.46 15.31
CA GLU A 115 -18.85 2.55 14.63
C GLU A 115 -18.10 1.47 13.85
N ARG A 116 -17.02 1.83 13.14
CA ARG A 116 -16.13 0.90 12.46
C ARG A 116 -15.59 -0.11 13.47
N GLY A 117 -15.02 0.38 14.58
CA GLY A 117 -14.45 -0.46 15.63
C GLY A 117 -15.41 -1.52 16.16
N GLU A 118 -16.70 -1.19 16.32
CA GLU A 118 -17.72 -2.17 16.72
C GLU A 118 -18.00 -3.22 15.63
N VAL A 119 -18.01 -2.83 14.35
CA VAL A 119 -18.10 -3.78 13.22
C VAL A 119 -16.88 -4.71 13.19
N LEU A 120 -15.67 -4.18 13.37
CA LEU A 120 -14.44 -4.97 13.35
C LEU A 120 -14.44 -6.04 14.46
N LYS A 121 -14.83 -5.66 15.68
CA LYS A 121 -14.99 -6.60 16.80
C LYS A 121 -16.02 -7.68 16.49
N LYS A 122 -17.18 -7.29 15.96
CA LYS A 122 -18.29 -8.20 15.65
C LYS A 122 -17.92 -9.20 14.54
N CYS A 123 -17.29 -8.71 13.48
CA CYS A 123 -16.94 -9.50 12.30
C CYS A 123 -15.58 -10.21 12.42
N LYS A 124 -14.76 -9.84 13.42
CA LYS A 124 -13.41 -10.36 13.67
C LYS A 124 -12.48 -10.18 12.46
N TYR A 125 -12.50 -8.99 11.85
CA TYR A 125 -11.62 -8.68 10.72
C TYR A 125 -10.16 -8.56 11.13
N HIS A 126 -9.27 -8.87 10.20
CA HIS A 126 -7.83 -8.64 10.37
C HIS A 126 -7.53 -7.14 10.43
N GLN A 127 -6.48 -6.79 11.15
CA GLN A 127 -5.94 -5.42 11.16
C GLN A 127 -4.81 -5.26 10.15
N GLY A 128 -4.69 -4.07 9.57
CA GLY A 128 -3.63 -3.71 8.65
C GLY A 128 -2.33 -3.28 9.32
N PHE A 129 -1.19 -3.62 8.71
CA PHE A 129 0.11 -3.04 9.08
C PHE A 129 1.10 -3.03 7.89
N LEU A 130 2.14 -2.23 8.04
CA LEU A 130 3.20 -2.06 7.04
C LEU A 130 4.46 -2.82 7.42
N ILE A 131 5.15 -3.32 6.39
CA ILE A 131 6.47 -3.94 6.50
C ILE A 131 7.42 -3.33 5.47
N ASP A 132 8.69 -3.72 5.56
CA ASP A 132 9.73 -3.37 4.59
C ASP A 132 10.04 -1.86 4.50
N PHE A 133 10.66 -1.35 5.57
CA PHE A 133 11.14 0.03 5.67
C PHE A 133 12.52 0.25 5.04
N ASN A 134 12.97 -0.61 4.12
CA ASN A 134 14.30 -0.51 3.54
C ASN A 134 14.52 0.78 2.71
N TYR A 135 13.44 1.36 2.17
CA TYR A 135 13.45 2.64 1.46
C TYR A 135 12.94 3.81 2.30
N ALA A 136 12.56 3.53 3.56
CA ALA A 136 12.01 4.53 4.45
C ALA A 136 13.03 5.62 4.75
N LYS A 137 12.54 6.84 5.00
CA LYS A 137 13.39 8.01 5.20
C LYS A 137 12.80 8.93 6.25
N PHE A 138 13.65 9.51 7.08
CA PHE A 138 13.22 10.62 7.94
C PHE A 138 12.93 11.87 7.10
N MET A 139 11.92 12.64 7.48
CA MET A 139 11.46 13.82 6.73
C MET A 139 12.45 14.99 6.79
N ASP A 140 13.30 15.06 7.81
CA ASP A 140 14.31 16.10 8.01
C ASP A 140 15.67 15.77 7.36
N GLU A 141 15.89 14.54 6.93
CA GLU A 141 17.11 14.12 6.25
C GLU A 141 17.26 14.81 4.89
N THR A 142 18.41 15.44 4.67
CA THR A 142 18.74 16.08 3.39
C THR A 142 18.59 15.09 2.23
N PRO A 143 18.14 15.54 1.04
CA PRO A 143 17.98 14.66 -0.12
C PRO A 143 19.36 14.21 -0.61
N THR A 144 19.85 13.13 -0.02
CA THR A 144 21.02 12.37 -0.45
C THR A 144 20.48 11.13 -1.12
N ILE A 145 20.16 11.22 -2.41
CA ILE A 145 19.92 10.03 -3.22
C ILE A 145 21.20 9.82 -4.02
N SER A 146 21.84 8.66 -3.83
CA SER A 146 22.88 8.20 -4.73
C SER A 146 22.26 7.95 -6.11
N GLU A 147 22.86 8.52 -7.17
CA GLU A 147 22.45 8.28 -8.55
C GLU A 147 22.21 6.78 -8.79
N GLY A 148 20.99 6.40 -9.19
CA GLY A 148 20.66 5.04 -9.61
C GLY A 148 19.87 4.19 -8.61
N GLU A 149 19.56 4.67 -7.41
CA GLU A 149 18.58 4.00 -6.56
C GLU A 149 17.17 4.12 -7.15
N ARG A 150 16.75 3.09 -7.90
CA ARG A 150 15.35 2.89 -8.28
C ARG A 150 14.56 2.65 -7.00
N MET A 151 13.92 3.69 -6.48
CA MET A 151 13.10 3.63 -5.27
C MET A 151 11.66 3.32 -5.65
N GLY A 152 11.00 2.46 -4.87
CA GLY A 152 9.57 2.21 -4.99
C GLY A 152 9.18 1.19 -6.06
N THR A 153 8.10 0.48 -5.78
CA THR A 153 7.49 -0.47 -6.70
C THR A 153 6.71 0.27 -7.81
N ILE A 154 7.23 0.29 -9.04
CA ILE A 154 6.76 1.14 -10.17
C ILE A 154 5.22 1.23 -10.32
N PRO A 155 4.43 0.13 -10.30
CA PRO A 155 2.97 0.20 -10.35
C PRO A 155 2.32 1.10 -9.30
N PHE A 156 2.91 1.23 -8.12
CA PHE A 156 2.37 1.98 -6.98
C PHE A 156 3.05 3.35 -6.80
N MET A 157 4.00 3.68 -7.66
CA MET A 157 4.71 4.96 -7.62
C MET A 157 3.78 6.12 -7.98
N ALA A 158 3.87 7.20 -7.19
CA ALA A 158 3.13 8.45 -7.38
C ALA A 158 3.42 9.13 -8.73
N LEU A 159 2.46 9.86 -9.30
CA LEU A 159 2.62 10.52 -10.60
C LEU A 159 3.76 11.54 -10.59
N ASP A 160 3.86 12.37 -9.55
CA ASP A 160 4.94 13.36 -9.41
C ASP A 160 6.31 12.68 -9.42
N ILE A 161 6.42 11.52 -8.75
CA ILE A 161 7.65 10.74 -8.70
C ILE A 161 7.97 10.13 -10.08
N LEU A 162 6.99 9.55 -10.77
CA LEU A 162 7.16 9.02 -12.14
C LEU A 162 7.57 10.11 -13.14
N HIS A 163 6.99 11.30 -13.04
CA HIS A 163 7.29 12.42 -13.92
C HIS A 163 8.75 12.86 -13.77
N VAL A 164 9.22 13.00 -12.53
CA VAL A 164 10.61 13.42 -12.28
C VAL A 164 11.59 12.32 -12.66
N PHE A 165 11.29 11.04 -12.38
CA PHE A 165 12.14 9.91 -12.81
C PHE A 165 12.26 9.78 -14.34
N GLY A 166 11.19 10.08 -15.09
CA GLY A 166 11.21 10.07 -16.55
C GLY A 166 11.97 11.25 -17.15
N SER A 167 12.06 12.37 -16.43
CA SER A 167 12.84 13.53 -16.85
C SER A 167 14.33 13.30 -16.58
N GLU A 168 15.19 13.49 -17.59
CA GLU A 168 16.66 13.28 -17.51
C GLU A 168 17.39 14.19 -16.49
N THR A 169 16.67 14.94 -15.65
CA THR A 169 17.23 16.04 -14.85
C THR A 169 17.97 15.62 -13.58
N GLY A 170 17.94 14.34 -13.18
CA GLY A 170 18.68 13.86 -12.00
C GLY A 170 18.36 14.64 -10.71
N ALA A 171 17.25 15.39 -10.71
CA ALA A 171 16.93 16.30 -9.63
C ALA A 171 16.50 15.50 -8.40
N ASN A 172 17.00 15.92 -7.25
CA ASN A 172 16.57 15.39 -5.96
C ASN A 172 15.05 15.54 -5.83
N VAL A 173 14.34 14.41 -5.90
CA VAL A 173 12.88 14.42 -5.80
C VAL A 173 12.49 14.48 -4.33
N THR A 174 11.86 15.58 -3.94
CA THR A 174 11.20 15.65 -2.63
C THR A 174 10.04 14.67 -2.63
N HIS A 175 10.02 13.76 -1.65
CA HIS A 175 8.96 12.77 -1.48
C HIS A 175 8.12 13.16 -0.25
N PRO A 176 7.10 14.02 -0.35
CA PRO A 176 6.19 14.32 0.76
C PRO A 176 5.22 13.17 1.08
N PRO A 177 4.55 13.20 2.25
CA PRO A 177 3.57 12.19 2.67
C PRO A 177 2.48 11.85 1.65
N LYS A 178 2.04 12.85 0.87
CA LYS A 178 1.01 12.68 -0.17
C LYS A 178 1.35 11.62 -1.22
N HIS A 179 2.64 11.35 -1.45
CA HIS A 179 3.06 10.34 -2.43
C HIS A 179 2.85 8.92 -1.91
N ASP A 180 3.13 8.66 -0.63
CA ASP A 180 2.81 7.40 0.02
C ASP A 180 1.28 7.19 0.07
N LEU A 181 0.50 8.25 0.33
CA LEU A 181 -0.97 8.17 0.29
C LEU A 181 -1.52 7.81 -1.10
N GLU A 182 -0.91 8.32 -2.16
CA GLU A 182 -1.27 7.97 -3.54
C GLU A 182 -1.00 6.48 -3.83
N SER A 183 0.09 5.92 -3.28
CA SER A 183 0.38 4.48 -3.37
C SER A 183 -0.71 3.62 -2.73
N ILE A 184 -1.32 4.04 -1.61
CA ILE A 184 -2.46 3.34 -0.98
C ILE A 184 -3.65 3.24 -1.93
N ILE A 185 -3.93 4.32 -2.68
CA ILE A 185 -5.00 4.33 -3.69
C ILE A 185 -4.67 3.35 -4.83
N TYR A 186 -3.40 3.31 -5.27
CA TYR A 186 -2.98 2.33 -6.28
C TYR A 186 -3.05 0.89 -5.80
N ILE A 187 -2.85 0.61 -4.51
CA ILE A 187 -3.03 -0.73 -3.93
C ILE A 187 -4.50 -1.17 -4.05
N LEU A 188 -5.46 -0.30 -3.68
CA LEU A 188 -6.89 -0.59 -3.84
C LEU A 188 -7.24 -0.84 -5.32
N LEU A 189 -6.77 0.05 -6.20
CA LEU A 189 -6.99 -0.08 -7.64
C LEU A 189 -6.47 -1.42 -8.20
N TRP A 190 -5.25 -1.79 -7.80
CA TRP A 190 -4.60 -3.03 -8.21
C TRP A 190 -5.42 -4.25 -7.80
N ILE A 191 -5.95 -4.27 -6.57
CA ILE A 191 -6.80 -5.35 -6.08
C ILE A 191 -8.11 -5.40 -6.88
N CYS A 192 -8.79 -4.26 -7.03
CA CYS A 192 -10.09 -4.20 -7.69
C CYS A 192 -10.06 -4.62 -9.17
N VAL A 193 -8.94 -4.38 -9.87
CA VAL A 193 -8.77 -4.74 -11.29
C VAL A 193 -8.27 -6.17 -11.47
N LEU A 194 -7.37 -6.64 -10.62
CA LEU A 194 -6.68 -7.91 -10.84
C LEU A 194 -7.29 -9.08 -10.08
N TYR A 195 -8.20 -8.86 -9.13
CA TYR A 195 -8.81 -9.94 -8.36
C TYR A 195 -10.30 -10.04 -8.69
N SER A 196 -10.81 -11.27 -8.70
CA SER A 196 -12.25 -11.51 -8.88
C SER A 196 -13.02 -11.42 -7.55
N GLY A 197 -12.30 -11.36 -6.43
CA GLY A 197 -12.84 -11.32 -5.08
C GLY A 197 -11.89 -11.98 -4.06
N PRO A 198 -12.37 -12.25 -2.84
CA PRO A 198 -11.62 -12.90 -1.76
C PRO A 198 -11.03 -14.24 -2.20
N ASN A 199 -9.82 -14.55 -1.76
CA ASN A 199 -9.14 -15.82 -2.03
C ASN A 199 -9.00 -16.19 -3.53
N SER A 200 -9.12 -15.20 -4.43
CA SER A 200 -8.90 -15.41 -5.86
C SER A 200 -7.43 -15.26 -6.22
N ASN A 201 -6.96 -16.03 -7.20
CA ASN A 201 -5.65 -15.79 -7.79
C ASN A 201 -5.70 -14.48 -8.60
N PRO A 202 -4.61 -13.71 -8.63
CA PRO A 202 -4.54 -12.53 -9.47
C PRO A 202 -4.73 -12.94 -10.93
N LEU A 203 -5.63 -12.25 -11.62
CA LEU A 203 -5.66 -12.20 -13.06
C LEU A 203 -4.30 -11.72 -13.54
N ALA A 204 -3.83 -12.30 -14.64
CA ALA A 204 -2.60 -11.88 -15.27
C ALA A 204 -2.64 -10.37 -15.58
N ALA A 205 -1.83 -9.56 -14.87
CA ALA A 205 -1.78 -8.11 -15.08
C ALA A 205 -1.53 -7.73 -16.56
N HIS A 206 -0.78 -8.58 -17.28
CA HIS A 206 -0.50 -8.46 -18.71
C HIS A 206 -1.70 -8.71 -19.65
N THR A 207 -2.85 -9.09 -19.10
CA THR A 207 -4.10 -9.29 -19.86
C THR A 207 -5.12 -8.17 -19.64
N MET A 208 -4.84 -7.22 -18.75
CA MET A 208 -5.75 -6.14 -18.32
C MET A 208 -5.20 -4.75 -18.66
N CYS A 209 -5.97 -3.70 -18.36
CA CYS A 209 -5.59 -2.30 -18.59
C CYS A 209 -4.29 -1.89 -17.85
N LEU A 210 -3.93 -2.57 -16.75
CA LEU A 210 -2.72 -2.28 -15.96
C LEU A 210 -1.43 -2.90 -16.52
N LYS A 211 -1.46 -3.56 -17.69
CA LYS A 211 -0.25 -4.11 -18.33
C LYS A 211 0.91 -3.10 -18.41
N PRO A 212 0.69 -1.84 -18.84
CA PRO A 212 1.78 -0.87 -18.93
C PRO A 212 2.43 -0.57 -17.57
N TRP A 213 1.68 -0.70 -16.48
CA TRP A 213 2.14 -0.45 -15.12
C TRP A 213 3.05 -1.60 -14.66
N ALA A 214 2.65 -2.84 -14.96
CA ALA A 214 3.34 -4.06 -14.53
C ALA A 214 4.64 -4.35 -15.29
N GLU A 215 4.72 -3.96 -16.57
CA GLU A 215 5.82 -4.35 -17.47
C GLU A 215 6.89 -3.26 -17.67
N CYS A 216 6.82 -2.18 -16.91
CA CYS A 216 7.78 -1.08 -16.99
C CYS A 216 9.17 -1.51 -16.49
N LYS A 217 10.17 -1.48 -17.39
CA LYS A 217 11.53 -1.99 -17.17
C LYS A 217 12.62 -0.99 -17.57
N SER A 218 12.30 0.05 -18.33
CA SER A 218 13.25 1.05 -18.83
C SER A 218 12.79 2.49 -18.58
N LEU A 219 13.71 3.46 -18.58
CA LEU A 219 13.39 4.87 -18.37
C LEU A 219 12.37 5.43 -19.38
N PRO A 220 12.45 5.16 -20.70
CA PRO A 220 11.42 5.59 -21.64
C PRO A 220 10.03 5.03 -21.33
N GLN A 221 9.96 3.83 -20.74
CA GLN A 221 8.70 3.24 -20.30
C GLN A 221 8.16 3.93 -19.03
N VAL A 222 9.03 4.45 -18.16
CA VAL A 222 8.63 5.22 -16.97
C VAL A 222 7.97 6.54 -17.40
N GLU A 223 8.56 7.26 -18.35
CA GLU A 223 7.99 8.49 -18.89
C GLU A 223 6.63 8.24 -19.56
N ALA A 224 6.53 7.19 -20.39
CA ALA A 224 5.26 6.79 -21.01
C ALA A 224 4.21 6.34 -19.98
N LEU A 225 4.64 5.71 -18.88
CA LEU A 225 3.76 5.24 -17.82
C LEU A 225 3.11 6.40 -17.08
N TRP A 226 3.85 7.49 -16.80
CA TRP A 226 3.26 8.69 -16.21
C TRP A 226 2.06 9.22 -17.02
N SER A 227 2.24 9.36 -18.34
CA SER A 227 1.18 9.83 -19.25
C SER A 227 0.00 8.86 -19.27
N THR A 228 0.30 7.56 -19.28
CA THR A 228 -0.70 6.48 -19.31
C THR A 228 -1.54 6.47 -18.04
N LYS A 229 -0.91 6.47 -16.86
CA LYS A 229 -1.61 6.55 -15.56
C LYS A 229 -2.52 7.77 -15.50
N THR A 230 -1.99 8.94 -15.84
CA THR A 230 -2.75 10.20 -15.82
C THR A 230 -3.98 10.11 -16.72
N GLY A 231 -3.82 9.62 -17.95
CA GLY A 231 -4.93 9.43 -18.90
C GLY A 231 -5.98 8.41 -18.41
N GLU A 232 -5.55 7.30 -17.84
CA GLU A 232 -6.43 6.25 -17.31
C GLU A 232 -7.25 6.71 -16.10
N LEU A 233 -6.64 7.51 -15.21
CA LEU A 233 -7.34 8.14 -14.09
C LEU A 233 -8.37 9.16 -14.59
N MET A 234 -8.01 10.02 -15.54
CA MET A 234 -8.92 11.03 -16.14
C MET A 234 -10.09 10.41 -16.89
N THR A 235 -9.86 9.30 -17.58
CA THR A 235 -10.88 8.62 -18.41
C THR A 235 -11.63 7.52 -17.65
N HIS A 236 -11.24 7.25 -16.41
CA HIS A 236 -11.80 6.20 -15.55
C HIS A 236 -11.77 4.78 -16.16
N VAL A 237 -10.88 4.53 -17.14
CA VAL A 237 -10.78 3.23 -17.83
C VAL A 237 -10.65 2.06 -16.85
N PRO A 238 -9.78 2.10 -15.81
CA PRO A 238 -9.63 0.96 -14.91
C PRO A 238 -10.90 0.58 -14.15
N LEU A 239 -11.83 1.51 -13.92
CA LEU A 239 -13.10 1.22 -13.22
C LEU A 239 -13.99 0.27 -14.03
N GLN A 240 -13.85 0.28 -15.36
CA GLN A 240 -14.60 -0.62 -16.24
C GLN A 240 -14.13 -2.08 -16.09
N HIS A 241 -12.90 -2.28 -15.62
CA HIS A 241 -12.28 -3.58 -15.38
C HIS A 241 -12.50 -4.12 -13.97
N PHE A 242 -13.19 -3.38 -13.09
CA PHE A 242 -13.56 -3.90 -11.78
C PHE A 242 -14.45 -5.12 -11.95
N SER A 243 -14.09 -6.21 -11.28
CA SER A 243 -14.93 -7.41 -11.23
C SER A 243 -16.31 -7.06 -10.66
N SER A 244 -17.31 -7.90 -10.94
CA SER A 244 -18.66 -7.70 -10.41
C SER A 244 -18.67 -7.59 -8.88
N TYR A 245 -17.79 -8.35 -8.21
CA TYR A 245 -17.60 -8.29 -6.77
C TYR A 245 -17.23 -6.88 -6.29
N PHE A 246 -16.29 -6.20 -6.95
CA PHE A 246 -15.86 -4.85 -6.59
C PHE A 246 -16.73 -3.73 -7.19
N GLY A 247 -17.86 -4.05 -7.83
CA GLY A 247 -18.70 -3.06 -8.52
C GLY A 247 -19.14 -1.88 -7.64
N GLY A 248 -19.45 -2.15 -6.36
CA GLY A 248 -19.87 -1.13 -5.40
C GLY A 248 -18.78 -0.09 -5.06
N LEU A 249 -17.49 -0.41 -5.28
CA LEU A 249 -16.38 0.50 -4.99
C LEU A 249 -16.15 1.57 -6.06
N ARG A 250 -16.81 1.46 -7.22
CA ARG A 250 -16.58 2.38 -8.36
C ARG A 250 -16.80 3.86 -7.99
N PRO A 251 -17.90 4.28 -7.34
CA PRO A 251 -18.11 5.69 -7.00
C PRO A 251 -17.05 6.26 -6.05
N PHE A 252 -16.61 5.46 -5.08
CA PHE A 252 -15.56 5.85 -4.13
C PHE A 252 -14.19 5.92 -4.81
N THR A 253 -13.90 4.98 -5.70
CA THR A 253 -12.66 5.01 -6.48
C THR A 253 -12.62 6.22 -7.43
N GLN A 254 -13.76 6.66 -7.98
CA GLN A 254 -13.83 7.93 -8.73
C GLN A 254 -13.45 9.14 -7.87
N ARG A 255 -13.90 9.20 -6.61
CA ARG A 255 -13.49 10.25 -5.66
C ARG A 255 -12.00 10.19 -5.38
N LEU A 256 -11.43 8.99 -5.21
CA LEU A 256 -9.98 8.81 -5.04
C LEU A 256 -9.19 9.29 -6.25
N TYR A 257 -9.66 9.02 -7.48
CA TYR A 257 -9.01 9.54 -8.69
C TYR A 257 -9.04 11.06 -8.75
N ALA A 258 -10.19 11.67 -8.43
CA ALA A 258 -10.29 13.12 -8.34
C ALA A 258 -9.34 13.70 -7.29
N ALA A 259 -9.17 13.04 -6.14
CA ALA A 259 -8.23 13.46 -5.11
C ALA A 259 -6.78 13.43 -5.61
N ILE A 260 -6.36 12.37 -6.31
CA ILE A 260 -5.04 12.30 -6.96
C ILE A 260 -4.87 13.45 -7.95
N LEU A 261 -5.80 13.61 -8.89
CA LEU A 261 -5.70 14.60 -9.96
C LEU A 261 -5.68 16.04 -9.44
N ASN A 262 -6.52 16.36 -8.46
CA ASN A 262 -6.53 17.67 -7.80
C ASN A 262 -5.23 17.95 -7.05
N ASN A 263 -4.62 16.92 -6.46
CA ASN A 263 -3.33 17.01 -5.78
C ASN A 263 -2.18 17.33 -6.75
N HIS A 264 -2.15 16.72 -7.93
CA HIS A 264 -1.14 17.04 -8.95
C HIS A 264 -1.37 18.39 -9.64
N GLN A 265 -2.61 18.85 -9.71
CA GLN A 265 -2.92 20.20 -10.19
C GLN A 265 -2.60 21.30 -9.15
N GLY A 266 -2.20 20.93 -7.93
CA GLY A 266 -1.97 21.87 -6.83
C GLY A 266 -3.24 22.52 -6.29
N ALA A 267 -4.42 21.98 -6.64
CA ALA A 267 -5.71 22.53 -6.23
C ALA A 267 -6.09 22.12 -4.80
N ILE A 268 -5.92 20.83 -4.47
CA ILE A 268 -6.23 20.27 -3.14
C ILE A 268 -5.18 19.22 -2.82
N THR A 269 -4.46 19.38 -1.70
CA THR A 269 -3.46 18.40 -1.27
C THR A 269 -4.13 17.13 -0.77
N LEU A 270 -3.63 15.96 -1.18
CA LEU A 270 -4.06 14.68 -0.64
C LEU A 270 -3.54 14.51 0.79
N THR A 271 -4.45 14.28 1.74
CA THR A 271 -4.16 14.14 3.17
C THR A 271 -4.65 12.81 3.72
N HIS A 272 -4.14 12.40 4.89
CA HIS A 272 -4.62 11.22 5.60
C HIS A 272 -6.13 11.31 5.87
N ASP A 273 -6.62 12.45 6.36
CA ASP A 273 -8.05 12.66 6.61
C ASP A 273 -8.93 12.52 5.37
N SER A 274 -8.54 13.16 4.26
CA SER A 274 -9.33 13.12 3.02
C SER A 274 -9.37 11.70 2.41
N LEU A 275 -8.26 10.97 2.49
CA LEU A 275 -8.23 9.57 2.05
C LEU A 275 -9.07 8.68 2.98
N ARG A 276 -8.90 8.83 4.30
CA ARG A 276 -9.62 8.09 5.33
C ARG A 276 -11.12 8.29 5.21
N GLU A 277 -11.59 9.52 5.01
CA GLU A 277 -13.00 9.85 4.82
C GLU A 277 -13.61 9.07 3.65
N ILE A 278 -12.95 9.08 2.48
CA ILE A 278 -13.45 8.35 1.30
C ILE A 278 -13.50 6.84 1.54
N LEU A 279 -12.51 6.29 2.25
CA LEU A 279 -12.47 4.87 2.59
C LEU A 279 -13.52 4.47 3.64
N LEU A 280 -13.78 5.32 4.64
CA LEU A 280 -14.84 5.11 5.63
C LEU A 280 -16.22 5.17 4.98
N ASP A 281 -16.44 6.14 4.09
CA ASP A 281 -17.67 6.22 3.30
C ASP A 281 -17.91 4.93 2.50
N ALA A 282 -16.88 4.41 1.84
CA ALA A 282 -16.95 3.15 1.13
C ALA A 282 -17.25 1.98 2.09
N PHE A 283 -16.63 1.96 3.27
CA PHE A 283 -16.77 0.88 4.25
C PHE A 283 -18.22 0.73 4.72
N PHE A 284 -18.92 1.84 4.94
CA PHE A 284 -20.31 1.82 5.43
C PHE A 284 -21.36 1.71 4.32
N GLN A 285 -21.07 2.18 3.10
CA GLN A 285 -22.06 2.26 2.02
C GLN A 285 -21.98 1.12 1.01
N VAL A 286 -20.84 0.44 0.90
CA VAL A 286 -20.72 -0.68 -0.05
C VAL A 286 -21.39 -1.93 0.51
N GLU A 287 -22.47 -2.34 -0.14
CA GLU A 287 -23.07 -3.64 0.09
C GLU A 287 -22.24 -4.73 -0.59
N GLU A 288 -21.76 -5.69 0.19
CA GLU A 288 -21.09 -6.86 -0.36
C GLU A 288 -22.12 -7.75 -1.06
N LEU A 289 -21.91 -8.03 -2.34
CA LEU A 289 -22.71 -9.03 -3.05
C LEU A 289 -22.51 -10.36 -2.33
N SER A 290 -23.58 -10.90 -1.72
CA SER A 290 -23.53 -12.20 -1.06
C SER A 290 -22.87 -13.21 -1.99
N ALA A 291 -21.71 -13.72 -1.60
CA ALA A 291 -21.00 -14.73 -2.38
C ALA A 291 -21.99 -15.84 -2.73
N VAL A 292 -22.06 -16.21 -4.02
CA VAL A 292 -22.61 -17.51 -4.39
C VAL A 292 -21.87 -18.52 -3.52
N PRO A 293 -22.57 -19.31 -2.70
CA PRO A 293 -21.94 -20.06 -1.63
C PRO A 293 -20.84 -20.94 -2.23
N ALA A 294 -19.60 -20.70 -1.79
CA ALA A 294 -18.49 -21.58 -2.08
C ALA A 294 -18.93 -22.98 -1.65
N LYS A 295 -19.12 -23.88 -2.63
CA LYS A 295 -19.46 -25.27 -2.35
C LYS A 295 -18.35 -25.83 -1.44
N HIS A 296 -18.79 -26.20 -0.24
CA HIS A 296 -18.09 -26.99 0.76
C HIS A 296 -16.98 -26.28 1.55
N LYS A 297 -17.37 -25.71 2.70
CA LYS A 297 -16.95 -26.19 4.02
C LYS A 297 -17.76 -25.51 5.13
N GLY A 298 -18.46 -26.32 5.92
CA GLY A 298 -18.92 -25.98 7.29
C GLY A 298 -20.14 -25.07 7.38
N GLU A 299 -21.27 -25.66 7.72
CA GLU A 299 -22.48 -24.99 8.19
C GLU A 299 -22.17 -24.05 9.37
N LEU A 300 -22.54 -22.76 9.25
CA LEU A 300 -23.39 -21.97 10.16
C LEU A 300 -23.30 -20.50 9.74
N LEU A 301 -24.40 -19.75 9.96
CA LEU A 301 -24.61 -18.31 9.69
C LEU A 301 -25.20 -17.94 8.33
N ALA A 302 -26.34 -18.53 8.00
CA ALA A 302 -27.34 -17.90 7.14
C ALA A 302 -28.65 -17.73 7.91
N SER A 303 -28.70 -16.78 8.86
CA SER A 303 -29.98 -16.38 9.48
C SER A 303 -30.05 -14.99 10.13
N THR A 304 -29.04 -14.12 10.06
CA THR A 304 -29.04 -12.88 10.90
C THR A 304 -29.20 -11.56 10.14
N VAL A 305 -29.43 -11.54 8.81
CA VAL A 305 -29.47 -10.27 8.04
C VAL A 305 -30.89 -9.87 7.54
N LYS A 306 -31.97 -10.36 8.17
CA LYS A 306 -33.35 -10.01 7.71
C LYS A 306 -34.31 -9.46 8.77
N GLN A 307 -33.82 -8.91 9.89
CA GLN A 307 -34.71 -8.35 10.93
C GLN A 307 -34.29 -6.96 11.47
N ALA A 308 -33.88 -6.05 10.59
CA ALA A 308 -33.61 -4.66 10.98
C ALA A 308 -34.34 -3.59 10.14
N TYR A 309 -35.38 -3.97 9.38
CA TYR A 309 -36.27 -2.99 8.72
C TYR A 309 -37.73 -3.40 8.87
N CYS A 310 -38.27 -3.15 10.07
CA CYS A 310 -39.62 -2.68 10.38
C CYS A 310 -39.65 -2.29 11.86
#